data_AF-A0A838QE74-F1
#
_entry.id   AF-A0A838QE74-F1
#
_cell.length_a   1.000
_cell.length_b   1.000
_cell.length_c   1.000
_cell.angle_alpha   90.00
_cell.angle_beta   90.00
_cell.angle_gamma   90.00
#
_symmetry.space_group_name_H-M   'P 1'
#
loop_
_entity.id
_entity.type
_entity.pdbx_description
1 polymer ?
#
loop_
_entity_poly.entity_id
_entity_poly.type
_entity_poly.pdbx_seq_one_letter_code
_entity_poly.pdbx_strand_id
1 'polypeptide(L)'
;MVLTIPKRLRTWCLYRRALLGDLARVAARTVVAAVRMLTREPDLAVGVVACIQTHGSLANWHPHIHLLVTDGGFRADGTFVSWPAHDTPWGPLTSIWK
;
A
#
# COMPACT_ATOMS: atom_id res chain seq x y z
N MET A 1 3.83 -1.40 4.08
CA MET A 1 2.50 -1.33 4.74
C MET A 1 1.66 -2.56 4.38
N VAL A 2 0.60 -2.87 5.14
CA VAL A 2 -0.33 -3.98 4.84
C VAL A 2 -1.76 -3.46 4.76
N LEU A 3 -2.48 -3.81 3.69
CA LEU A 3 -3.90 -3.51 3.53
C LEU A 3 -4.73 -4.79 3.53
N THR A 4 -5.83 -4.79 4.28
CA THR A 4 -6.77 -5.92 4.34
C THR A 4 -8.17 -5.43 3.97
N ILE A 5 -8.99 -6.36 3.49
CA ILE A 5 -10.41 -6.09 3.20
C ILE A 5 -11.30 -6.50 4.38
N PRO A 6 -12.46 -5.82 4.54
CA PRO A 6 -13.48 -6.21 5.50
C PRO A 6 -13.82 -7.70 5.40
N LYS A 7 -14.06 -8.35 6.54
CA LYS A 7 -14.29 -9.81 6.63
C LYS A 7 -15.39 -10.30 5.68
N ARG A 8 -16.48 -9.55 5.52
CA ARG A 8 -17.59 -9.88 4.61
C ARG A 8 -17.20 -9.93 3.13
N LEU A 9 -16.19 -9.17 2.72
CA LEU A 9 -15.73 -9.14 1.33
C LEU A 9 -14.77 -10.30 0.99
N ARG A 10 -14.15 -10.92 2.00
CA ARG A 10 -13.16 -11.99 1.80
C ARG A 10 -13.74 -13.19 1.06
N THR A 11 -14.98 -13.56 1.36
CA THR A 11 -15.67 -14.69 0.73
C THR A 11 -15.78 -14.53 -0.79
N TRP A 12 -15.94 -13.30 -1.28
CA TRP A 12 -15.97 -13.03 -2.72
C TRP A 12 -14.62 -13.31 -3.37
N CYS A 13 -13.52 -12.90 -2.74
CA CYS A 13 -12.18 -13.22 -3.22
C CYS A 13 -11.83 -14.72 -3.11
N LEU A 14 -12.50 -15.47 -2.22
CA LEU A 14 -12.35 -16.93 -2.14
C LEU A 14 -12.92 -17.60 -3.39
N TYR A 15 -14.18 -17.30 -3.71
CA TYR A 15 -14.90 -17.94 -4.82
C TYR A 15 -14.63 -17.30 -6.19
N ARG A 16 -14.20 -16.03 -6.22
CA ARG A 16 -13.83 -15.30 -7.45
C ARG A 16 -12.37 -14.86 -7.37
N ARG A 17 -11.47 -15.82 -7.60
CA ARG A 17 -10.01 -15.63 -7.47
C ARG A 17 -9.44 -14.51 -8.34
N ALA A 18 -10.09 -14.17 -9.46
CA ALA A 18 -9.70 -13.02 -10.30
C ALA A 18 -9.68 -11.69 -9.52
N LEU A 19 -10.56 -11.55 -8.51
CA LEU A 19 -10.64 -10.35 -7.66
C LEU A 19 -9.39 -10.13 -6.80
N LEU A 20 -8.54 -11.15 -6.63
CA LEU A 20 -7.27 -11.02 -5.92
C LEU A 20 -6.31 -10.06 -6.64
N GLY A 21 -6.24 -10.17 -7.98
CA GLY A 21 -5.45 -9.26 -8.79
C GLY A 21 -6.02 -7.84 -8.75
N ASP A 22 -7.35 -7.71 -8.82
CA ASP A 22 -8.01 -6.41 -8.72
C ASP A 22 -7.81 -5.75 -7.35
N LEU A 23 -7.81 -6.55 -6.29
CA LEU A 23 -7.51 -6.06 -4.94
C LEU A 23 -6.09 -5.48 -4.85
N ALA A 24 -5.09 -6.16 -5.41
CA ALA A 24 -3.72 -5.66 -5.45
C ALA A 24 -3.61 -4.34 -6.25
N ARG A 25 -4.29 -4.26 -7.40
CA ARG A 25 -4.33 -3.03 -8.24
C ARG A 25 -5.00 -1.87 -7.52
N VAL A 26 -6.16 -2.11 -6.90
CA VAL A 26 -6.86 -1.08 -6.12
C VAL A 26 -6.00 -0.62 -4.96
N ALA A 27 -5.40 -1.54 -4.21
CA ALA A 27 -4.50 -1.22 -3.10
C ALA A 27 -3.33 -0.32 -3.55
N ALA A 28 -2.66 -0.65 -4.66
CA ALA A 28 -1.59 0.16 -5.21
C ALA A 28 -2.10 1.56 -5.62
N ARG A 29 -3.19 1.66 -6.38
CA ARG A 29 -3.77 2.95 -6.80
C ARG A 29 -4.18 3.82 -5.62
N THR A 30 -4.79 3.23 -4.59
CA THR A 30 -5.22 3.95 -3.39
C THR A 30 -4.02 4.57 -2.68
N VAL A 31 -2.92 3.83 -2.54
CA VAL A 31 -1.72 4.36 -1.89
C VAL A 31 -1.05 5.45 -2.74
N VAL A 32 -0.94 5.25 -4.06
CA VAL A 32 -0.40 6.28 -4.96
C VAL A 32 -1.23 7.57 -4.87
N ALA A 33 -2.55 7.46 -4.87
CA ALA A 33 -3.46 8.59 -4.70
C ALA A 33 -3.26 9.28 -3.34
N ALA A 34 -3.12 8.52 -2.26
CA ALA A 34 -2.87 9.06 -0.92
C ALA A 34 -1.53 9.81 -0.84
N VAL A 35 -0.45 9.26 -1.41
CA VAL A 35 0.86 9.93 -1.45
C VAL A 35 0.74 11.25 -2.19
N ARG A 36 0.19 11.24 -3.41
CA ARG A 36 0.02 12.43 -4.25
C ARG A 36 -0.85 13.50 -3.59
N MET A 37 -1.91 13.09 -2.91
CA MET A 37 -2.77 14.00 -2.15
C MET A 37 -2.01 14.66 -0.99
N LEU A 38 -1.26 13.88 -0.22
CA LEU A 38 -0.56 14.35 0.97
C LEU A 38 0.66 15.22 0.64
N THR A 39 1.36 14.93 -0.46
CA THR A 39 2.46 15.75 -0.97
C THR A 39 1.97 16.96 -1.78
N ARG A 40 0.69 17.00 -2.17
CA ARG A 40 0.08 17.97 -3.09
C ARG A 40 0.73 17.96 -4.49
N GLU A 41 1.19 16.80 -4.93
CA GLU A 41 1.87 16.58 -6.22
C GLU A 41 1.08 15.53 -7.02
N PRO A 42 0.12 15.92 -7.88
CA PRO A 42 -0.79 14.98 -8.57
C PRO A 42 -0.09 14.06 -9.57
N ASP A 43 1.07 14.48 -10.10
CA ASP A 43 1.82 13.77 -11.13
C ASP A 43 3.03 13.01 -10.58
N LEU A 44 3.18 12.95 -9.25
CA LEU A 44 4.32 12.31 -8.62
C LEU A 44 4.40 10.82 -9.01
N ALA A 45 5.57 10.38 -9.47
CA ALA A 45 5.86 9.00 -9.80
C ALA A 45 6.20 8.23 -8.51
N VAL A 46 5.22 7.50 -7.98
CA VAL A 46 5.33 6.70 -6.75
C VAL A 46 5.62 5.25 -7.12
N GLY A 47 6.68 4.66 -6.57
CA GLY A 47 7.02 3.26 -6.76
C GLY A 47 6.23 2.36 -5.81
N VAL A 48 5.63 1.29 -6.33
CA VAL A 48 4.85 0.33 -5.54
C VAL A 48 5.14 -1.10 -5.99
N VAL A 49 5.44 -1.98 -5.04
CA VAL A 49 5.42 -3.44 -5.20
C VAL A 49 4.31 -4.00 -4.33
N ALA A 50 3.35 -4.71 -4.95
CA ALA A 50 2.19 -5.28 -4.27
C ALA A 50 2.26 -6.81 -4.29
N CYS A 51 2.29 -7.43 -3.11
CA CYS A 51 2.31 -8.87 -2.93
C CYS A 51 1.03 -9.31 -2.22
N ILE A 52 0.27 -10.22 -2.83
CA ILE A 52 -0.93 -10.76 -2.20
C ILE A 52 -0.61 -12.00 -1.36
N GLN A 53 -1.13 -12.01 -0.12
CA GLN A 53 -1.15 -13.17 0.75
C GLN A 53 -2.59 -13.54 1.05
N THR A 54 -2.91 -14.83 0.97
CA THR A 54 -4.30 -15.31 1.01
C THR A 54 -4.73 -15.91 2.34
N HIS A 55 -3.77 -16.27 3.20
CA HIS A 55 -4.02 -16.90 4.48
C HIS A 55 -3.40 -16.08 5.61
N GLY A 56 -4.07 -16.07 6.76
CA GLY A 56 -3.54 -15.52 8.01
C GLY A 56 -2.63 -16.51 8.75
N SER A 57 -2.15 -16.11 9.93
CA SER A 57 -1.27 -16.94 10.78
C SER A 57 -1.90 -18.26 11.21
N LEU A 58 -3.23 -18.33 11.30
CA LEU A 58 -3.98 -19.55 11.63
C LEU A 58 -4.44 -20.32 10.39
N ALA A 59 -3.81 -20.09 9.23
CA ALA A 59 -4.22 -20.64 7.93
C ALA A 59 -5.69 -20.34 7.55
N ASN A 60 -6.34 -19.38 8.21
CA ASN A 60 -7.69 -18.97 7.88
C ASN A 60 -7.68 -18.10 6.62
N TRP A 61 -8.74 -18.21 5.80
CA TRP A 61 -8.89 -17.35 4.62
C TRP A 61 -8.89 -15.87 5.01
N HIS A 62 -7.83 -15.17 4.59
CA HIS A 62 -7.54 -13.78 4.96
C HIS A 62 -6.72 -13.12 3.85
N PRO A 63 -7.34 -12.76 2.71
CA PRO A 63 -6.65 -12.03 1.66
C PRO A 63 -6.23 -10.65 2.16
N HIS A 64 -4.94 -10.37 2.06
CA HIS A 64 -4.32 -9.09 2.41
C HIS A 64 -3.14 -8.80 1.47
N ILE A 65 -2.85 -7.51 1.29
CA ILE A 65 -1.83 -7.02 0.37
C ILE A 65 -0.69 -6.42 1.17
N HIS A 66 0.51 -6.97 0.99
CA HIS A 66 1.75 -6.37 1.45
C HIS A 66 2.24 -5.41 0.37
N LEU A 67 2.49 -4.17 0.76
CA LEU A 67 2.93 -3.11 -0.13
C LEU A 67 4.29 -2.59 0.34
N LEU A 68 5.27 -2.67 -0.55
CA LEU A 68 6.47 -1.87 -0.48
C LEU A 68 6.25 -0.64 -1.34
N VAL A 69 6.41 0.53 -0.75
CA VAL A 69 6.06 1.81 -1.35
C VAL A 69 7.24 2.73 -1.15
N THR A 70 7.64 3.45 -2.19
CA THR A 70 8.64 4.51 -2.04
C THR A 70 8.15 5.52 -1.01
N ASP A 71 9.06 6.06 -0.20
CA ASP A 71 8.70 7.01 0.85
C ASP A 71 8.42 8.42 0.30
N GLY A 72 7.49 8.50 -0.65
CA GLY A 72 7.34 9.63 -1.55
C GLY A 72 7.37 9.19 -3.02
N GLY A 73 7.87 10.05 -3.89
CA GLY A 73 8.00 9.76 -5.31
C GLY A 73 8.83 10.80 -6.05
N PHE A 74 8.99 10.61 -7.36
CA PHE A 74 9.80 11.48 -8.21
C PHE A 74 8.93 12.40 -9.06
N ARG A 75 9.35 13.66 -9.20
CA ARG A 75 8.85 14.58 -10.23
C ARG A 75 9.45 14.22 -11.60
N ALA A 76 8.90 14.80 -12.66
CA ALA A 76 9.39 14.57 -14.02
C ALA A 76 10.84 15.01 -14.24
N ASP A 77 11.33 15.99 -13.46
CA ASP A 77 12.72 16.46 -13.48
C ASP A 77 13.69 15.56 -12.69
N GLY A 78 13.20 14.47 -12.08
CA GLY A 78 13.99 13.56 -11.26
C GLY A 78 14.13 13.97 -9.80
N THR A 79 13.55 15.11 -9.37
CA THR A 79 13.57 15.53 -7.98
C THR A 79 12.66 14.61 -7.14
N PHE A 80 13.19 14.07 -6.04
CA PHE A 80 12.41 13.28 -5.09
C PHE A 80 11.63 14.18 -4.11
N VAL A 81 10.37 13.84 -3.87
CA VAL A 81 9.48 14.48 -2.89
C VAL A 81 9.09 13.44 -1.86
N SER A 82 9.52 13.64 -0.62
CA SER A 82 9.22 12.72 0.48
C SER A 82 7.74 12.75 0.86
N TRP A 83 7.22 11.61 1.29
CA TRP A 83 5.88 11.52 1.85
C TRP A 83 5.90 12.04 3.31
N PRO A 84 5.12 13.08 3.66
CA PRO A 84 5.05 13.62 5.03
C PRO A 84 4.46 12.69 6.11
N ALA A 85 4.18 11.42 5.82
CA ALA A 85 3.65 10.49 6.83
C ALA A 85 4.66 10.14 7.94
N HIS A 86 5.95 10.42 7.74
CA HIS A 86 6.99 10.22 8.74
C HIS A 86 7.25 11.44 9.64
N ASP A 87 6.57 12.57 9.40
CA ASP A 87 6.66 13.78 10.24
C ASP A 87 5.71 13.73 11.47
N THR A 88 5.27 12.53 11.88
CA THR A 88 4.58 12.35 13.16
C THR A 88 5.57 12.48 14.34
N PRO A 89 5.12 12.93 15.54
CA PRO A 89 5.98 13.14 16.72
C PRO A 89 6.77 11.90 17.20
N TRP A 90 6.49 10.73 16.64
CA TRP A 90 7.12 9.44 16.95
C TRP A 90 8.33 9.11 16.06
N GLY A 91 8.73 10.03 15.18
CA GLY A 91 9.86 9.85 14.27
C GLY A 91 9.56 8.87 13.12
N PRO A 92 10.46 8.76 12.12
CA PRO A 92 10.34 7.76 11.08
C PRO A 92 10.27 6.36 11.69
N LEU A 93 9.46 5.48 11.10
CA LEU A 93 9.32 4.05 11.48
C LEU A 93 10.65 3.26 11.49
N THR A 94 11.75 3.90 11.11
CA THR A 94 13.12 3.42 11.25
C THR A 94 13.59 3.27 12.71
N SER A 95 12.91 3.86 13.69
CA SER A 95 13.25 3.65 15.12
C SER A 95 12.88 2.26 15.64
N ILE A 96 12.10 1.47 14.88
CA ILE A 96 11.65 0.13 15.28
C ILE A 96 12.69 -0.95 14.88
N TRP A 97 13.71 -0.58 14.10
CA TRP A 97 14.71 -1.50 13.55
C TRP A 97 16.17 -1.17 13.96
N LYS A 98 16.36 -0.43 15.06
CA LYS A 98 17.63 -0.34 15.79
C LYS A 98 17.45 -0.95 17.17
#